data_AF-A0A644XHQ2-F1
#
_entry.id   AF-A0A644XHQ2-F1
#
_cell.length_a   1.000
_cell.length_b   1.000
_cell.length_c   1.000
_cell.angle_alpha   90.00
_cell.angle_beta   90.00
_cell.angle_gamma   90.00
#
_symmetry.space_group_name_H-M   'P 1'
#
loop_
_entity.id
_entity.type
_entity.pdbx_description
1 polymer ?
#
loop_
_entity_poly.entity_id
_entity_poly.type
_entity_poly.pdbx_seq_one_letter_code
_entity_poly.pdbx_strand_id
1 'polypeptide(L)'
;MRAFVKEQNLKYHFDINKGVCHQVMPEAGVVWPGMILVATDSHTTTHGAFGAFGTGLGATDMATVLISGELWFRVPEIINIEINGKLHNGVYAKDVILYILGQLKADAAVYKAIEFSGSYIDELGVAERMTICNMAVEMGAKTSYIKPNDKVLKYLSERTAHDFEIHETDDDFEYSETHVFDVSNLSPQLAVPHSVDNVYKIEDVKKIKVDQAFIGSCTGGRLEDIKEAYKILNGKKIHPDTRLIVIPASTEVYQNAIKHGYVQSLMEAGATFTAPGCGPCLGTHAGLIADKEVCITATNRNFPGRMGSTGAQIYLASPASVAAAALMGHITDVREVIKEAEQNA
;
A
#
# COMPACT_ATOMS: atom_id res chain seq x y z
N MET A 1 6.82 26.86 0.28
CA MET A 1 7.61 25.64 0.00
C MET A 1 8.69 25.86 -1.05
N ARG A 2 8.38 26.19 -2.32
CA ARG A 2 9.43 26.46 -3.34
C ARG A 2 10.46 27.52 -2.94
N ALA A 3 10.00 28.63 -2.32
CA ALA A 3 10.89 29.66 -1.80
C ALA A 3 11.84 29.12 -0.73
N PHE A 4 11.31 28.37 0.25
CA PHE A 4 12.09 27.72 1.31
C PHE A 4 13.13 26.73 0.74
N VAL A 5 12.74 25.88 -0.21
CA VAL A 5 13.67 24.95 -0.90
C VAL A 5 14.84 25.71 -1.53
N LYS A 6 14.57 26.83 -2.20
CA LYS A 6 15.60 27.67 -2.84
C LYS A 6 16.49 28.36 -1.80
N GLU A 7 15.89 28.89 -0.74
CA GLU A 7 16.58 29.59 0.34
C GLU A 7 17.52 28.66 1.11
N GLN A 8 17.06 27.45 1.41
CA GLN A 8 17.81 26.43 2.15
C GLN A 8 18.70 25.54 1.26
N ASN A 9 18.73 25.80 -0.05
CA ASN A 9 19.48 25.01 -1.03
C ASN A 9 19.26 23.49 -0.95
N LEU A 10 18.00 23.07 -0.77
CA LEU A 10 17.67 21.65 -0.62
C LEU A 10 17.84 20.91 -1.95
N LYS A 11 18.73 19.91 -1.96
CA LYS A 11 19.01 19.07 -3.14
C LYS A 11 17.78 18.31 -3.63
N TYR A 12 17.01 17.74 -2.71
CA TYR A 12 15.85 16.91 -3.02
C TYR A 12 14.56 17.70 -2.82
N HIS A 13 13.94 18.07 -3.95
CA HIS A 13 12.60 18.66 -3.97
C HIS A 13 11.79 17.99 -5.08
N PHE A 14 10.84 17.16 -4.67
CA PHE A 14 9.93 16.44 -5.56
C PHE A 14 8.63 17.22 -5.70
N ASP A 15 8.36 17.72 -6.90
CA ASP A 15 7.18 18.55 -7.19
C ASP A 15 5.92 17.68 -7.37
N ILE A 16 4.75 18.32 -7.54
CA ILE A 16 3.44 17.66 -7.70
C ILE A 16 3.39 16.66 -8.87
N ASN A 17 4.33 16.74 -9.82
CA ASN A 17 4.44 15.82 -10.95
C ASN A 17 5.27 14.56 -10.64
N LYS A 18 5.63 14.28 -9.38
CA LYS A 18 6.44 13.11 -9.03
C LYS A 18 5.60 11.94 -8.50
N GLY A 19 4.66 12.22 -7.61
CA GLY A 19 3.74 11.22 -7.07
C GLY A 19 3.71 11.16 -5.55
N VAL A 20 3.34 10.00 -5.03
CA VAL A 20 3.20 9.71 -3.60
C VAL A 20 4.58 9.69 -2.92
N CYS A 21 4.72 10.40 -1.80
CA CYS A 21 6.02 10.55 -1.11
C CYS A 21 6.73 9.21 -0.83
N HIS A 22 6.04 8.24 -0.23
CA HIS A 22 6.60 6.91 0.09
C HIS A 22 6.97 6.05 -1.12
N GLN A 23 6.48 6.41 -2.32
CA GLN A 23 6.89 5.78 -3.56
C GLN A 23 8.09 6.51 -4.17
N VAL A 24 8.04 7.85 -4.18
CA VAL A 24 9.08 8.70 -4.79
C VAL A 24 10.42 8.60 -4.05
N MET A 25 10.40 8.47 -2.71
CA MET A 25 11.64 8.39 -1.91
C MET A 25 12.52 7.19 -2.28
N PRO A 26 12.02 5.93 -2.27
CA PRO A 26 12.85 4.79 -2.71
C PRO A 26 13.19 4.84 -4.20
N GLU A 27 12.28 5.33 -5.07
CA GLU A 27 12.57 5.48 -6.50
C GLU A 27 13.75 6.43 -6.76
N ALA A 28 13.86 7.50 -5.96
CA ALA A 28 14.93 8.48 -6.05
C ALA A 28 16.23 8.06 -5.34
N GLY A 29 16.30 6.84 -4.79
CA GLY A 29 17.48 6.32 -4.11
C GLY A 29 17.79 7.00 -2.77
N VAL A 30 16.80 7.63 -2.12
CA VAL A 30 16.97 8.32 -0.83
C VAL A 30 16.49 7.48 0.36
N VAL A 31 16.43 6.16 0.18
CA VAL A 31 16.08 5.17 1.20
C VAL A 31 17.04 4.00 1.06
N TRP A 32 17.65 3.56 2.16
CA TRP A 32 18.60 2.45 2.19
C TRP A 32 18.53 1.70 3.54
N PRO A 33 19.00 0.43 3.60
CA PRO A 33 19.05 -0.35 4.84
C PRO A 33 19.80 0.36 5.97
N GLY A 34 19.32 0.22 7.22
CA GLY A 34 19.92 0.87 8.39
C GLY A 34 19.66 2.36 8.52
N MET A 35 18.99 2.99 7.54
CA MET A 35 18.59 4.39 7.62
C MET A 35 17.52 4.61 8.70
N ILE A 36 17.70 5.66 9.51
CA ILE A 36 16.60 6.25 10.30
C ILE A 36 15.93 7.31 9.43
N LEU A 37 14.70 7.03 8.99
CA LEU A 37 13.92 7.88 8.11
C LEU A 37 12.70 8.42 8.84
N VAL A 38 12.61 9.75 8.89
CA VAL A 38 11.48 10.46 9.47
C VAL A 38 10.77 11.32 8.43
N ALA A 39 9.44 11.32 8.46
CA ALA A 39 8.63 12.19 7.62
C ALA A 39 7.35 12.63 8.34
N THR A 40 6.75 13.73 7.90
CA THR A 40 5.47 14.23 8.40
C THR A 40 4.27 13.49 7.79
N ASP A 41 4.34 12.15 7.78
CA ASP A 41 3.30 11.26 7.29
C ASP A 41 3.29 9.96 8.11
N SER A 42 2.09 9.46 8.46
CA SER A 42 1.95 8.27 9.30
C SER A 42 2.49 6.99 8.67
N HIS A 43 2.38 6.85 7.34
CA HIS A 43 2.74 5.64 6.60
C HIS A 43 4.22 5.55 6.24
N THR A 44 5.06 6.35 6.91
CA THR A 44 6.52 6.29 6.77
C THR A 44 7.08 4.91 7.14
N THR A 45 6.30 4.10 7.87
CA THR A 45 6.52 2.67 8.11
C THR A 45 6.77 1.87 6.83
N THR A 46 6.22 2.31 5.69
CA THR A 46 6.43 1.71 4.35
C THR A 46 7.90 1.41 4.07
N HIS A 47 8.81 2.27 4.52
CA HIS A 47 10.25 2.15 4.24
C HIS A 47 10.94 0.99 4.99
N GLY A 48 10.26 0.38 5.96
CA GLY A 48 10.65 -0.90 6.54
C GLY A 48 10.85 -2.01 5.52
N ALA A 49 10.19 -1.92 4.35
CA ALA A 49 10.36 -2.83 3.22
C ALA A 49 11.80 -2.88 2.66
N PHE A 50 12.60 -1.86 2.96
CA PHE A 50 14.00 -1.71 2.53
C PHE A 50 14.99 -1.91 3.68
N GLY A 51 14.56 -2.43 4.83
CA GLY A 51 15.39 -2.56 6.02
C GLY A 51 15.74 -1.23 6.70
N ALA A 52 14.93 -0.19 6.48
CA ALA A 52 15.08 1.12 7.13
C ALA A 52 14.12 1.27 8.32
N PHE A 53 14.51 2.03 9.34
CA PHE A 53 13.61 2.46 10.42
C PHE A 53 12.82 3.68 9.94
N GLY A 54 11.57 3.47 9.51
CA GLY A 54 10.70 4.53 8.98
C GLY A 54 9.58 4.89 9.94
N THR A 55 9.52 6.14 10.42
CA THR A 55 8.45 6.57 11.34
C THR A 55 7.90 7.96 11.05
N GLY A 56 6.59 8.11 11.25
CA GLY A 56 5.88 9.37 11.10
C GLY A 56 6.10 10.30 12.30
N LEU A 57 6.21 11.59 12.03
CA LEU A 57 6.38 12.66 13.02
C LEU A 57 5.33 13.77 12.88
N GLY A 58 5.11 14.51 13.97
CA GLY A 58 4.39 15.79 13.92
C GLY A 58 5.24 16.93 13.34
N ALA A 59 4.59 18.05 13.03
CA ALA A 59 5.28 19.24 12.50
C ALA A 59 6.32 19.82 13.47
N THR A 60 6.06 19.77 14.78
CA THR A 60 6.99 20.25 15.81
C THR A 60 8.27 19.42 15.85
N ASP A 61 8.16 18.09 15.84
CA ASP A 61 9.33 17.21 15.82
C ASP A 61 10.14 17.39 14.53
N MET A 62 9.45 17.55 13.39
CA MET A 62 10.13 17.83 12.12
C MET A 62 10.88 19.17 12.16
N ALA A 63 10.35 20.20 12.82
CA ALA A 63 11.08 21.45 13.00
C ALA A 63 12.36 21.25 13.84
N THR A 64 12.31 20.43 14.90
CA THR A 64 13.51 20.06 15.68
C THR A 64 14.54 19.33 14.84
N VAL A 65 14.12 18.37 14.01
CA VAL A 65 15.01 17.64 13.09
C VAL A 65 15.66 18.60 12.08
N LEU A 66 14.89 19.54 11.51
CA LEU A 66 15.42 20.51 10.55
C LEU A 66 16.43 21.50 11.18
N ILE A 67 16.30 21.78 12.48
CA ILE A 67 17.22 22.68 13.21
C ILE A 67 18.48 21.94 13.66
N SER A 68 18.34 20.73 14.18
CA SER A 68 19.42 20.04 14.90
C SER A 68 20.03 18.85 14.15
N GLY A 69 19.31 18.27 13.19
CA GLY A 69 19.65 16.97 12.60
C GLY A 69 19.38 15.78 13.52
N GLU A 70 18.79 16.01 14.70
CA GLU A 70 18.62 15.02 15.75
C GLU A 70 17.18 14.98 16.26
N LEU A 71 16.78 13.84 16.84
CA LEU A 71 15.48 13.68 17.50
C LEU A 71 15.56 12.62 18.60
N TRP A 72 14.77 12.80 19.65
CA TRP A 72 14.64 11.82 20.71
C TRP A 72 13.69 10.69 20.32
N PHE A 73 14.13 9.46 20.46
CA PHE A 73 13.31 8.27 20.29
C PHE A 73 13.26 7.46 21.57
N ARG A 74 12.06 7.00 21.93
CA ARG A 74 11.90 5.86 22.83
C ARG A 74 12.04 4.60 21.99
N VAL A 75 13.01 3.74 22.32
CA VAL A 75 13.18 2.44 21.66
C VAL A 75 11.91 1.61 21.90
N PRO A 76 11.19 1.18 20.83
CA PRO A 76 9.98 0.38 20.97
C PRO A 76 10.33 -1.08 21.28
N GLU A 77 9.43 -1.78 21.97
CA GLU A 77 9.45 -3.25 21.97
C GLU A 77 9.18 -3.77 20.55
N ILE A 78 9.70 -4.95 20.21
CA ILE A 78 9.52 -5.55 18.89
C ILE A 78 8.56 -6.73 19.01
N ILE A 79 7.56 -6.78 18.13
CA ILE A 79 6.77 -7.99 17.88
C ILE A 79 7.18 -8.60 16.55
N ASN A 80 7.20 -9.92 16.47
CA ASN A 80 7.39 -10.64 15.22
C ASN A 80 6.04 -11.09 14.66
N ILE A 81 5.79 -10.76 13.40
CA ILE A 81 4.70 -11.33 12.61
C ILE A 81 5.33 -12.25 11.57
N GLU A 82 5.36 -13.55 11.89
CA GLU A 82 5.91 -14.60 11.04
C GLU A 82 4.83 -15.11 10.08
N ILE A 83 5.06 -14.93 8.78
CA ILE A 83 4.09 -15.28 7.72
C ILE A 83 4.69 -16.36 6.83
N ASN A 84 4.04 -17.51 6.81
CA ASN A 84 4.48 -18.71 6.10
C ASN A 84 3.47 -19.18 5.05
N GLY A 85 3.94 -20.01 4.12
CA GLY A 85 3.10 -20.61 3.08
C GLY A 85 3.19 -19.94 1.71
N LYS A 86 2.27 -20.30 0.80
CA LYS A 86 2.21 -19.80 -0.57
C LYS A 86 0.79 -19.42 -0.96
N LEU A 87 0.62 -18.25 -1.56
CA LEU A 87 -0.70 -17.78 -1.98
C LEU A 87 -1.23 -18.54 -3.21
N HIS A 88 -2.55 -18.70 -3.23
CA HIS A 88 -3.28 -19.12 -4.42
C HIS A 88 -3.53 -17.94 -5.38
N ASN A 89 -3.86 -18.26 -6.64
CA ASN A 89 -4.20 -17.25 -7.64
C ASN A 89 -5.41 -16.41 -7.18
N GLY A 90 -5.35 -15.10 -7.42
CA GLY A 90 -6.37 -14.14 -6.97
C GLY A 90 -6.19 -13.63 -5.54
N VAL A 91 -5.14 -14.04 -4.82
CA VAL A 91 -4.82 -13.56 -3.47
C VAL A 91 -3.47 -12.83 -3.50
N TYR A 92 -3.40 -11.67 -2.87
CA TYR A 92 -2.27 -10.75 -2.97
C TYR A 92 -1.78 -10.29 -1.58
N ALA A 93 -0.63 -9.61 -1.53
CA ALA A 93 -0.06 -9.09 -0.28
C ALA A 93 -1.02 -8.18 0.51
N LYS A 94 -1.88 -7.45 -0.20
CA LYS A 94 -2.95 -6.64 0.42
C LYS A 94 -3.95 -7.52 1.18
N ASP A 95 -4.32 -8.67 0.64
CA ASP A 95 -5.23 -9.61 1.30
C ASP A 95 -4.55 -10.20 2.55
N VAL A 96 -3.26 -10.54 2.48
CA VAL A 96 -2.48 -11.05 3.63
C VAL A 96 -2.46 -10.05 4.78
N ILE A 97 -2.09 -8.80 4.53
CA ILE A 97 -1.96 -7.81 5.60
C ILE A 97 -3.33 -7.37 6.14
N LEU A 98 -4.38 -7.38 5.31
CA LEU A 98 -5.75 -7.19 5.79
C LEU A 98 -6.20 -8.36 6.69
N TYR A 99 -5.93 -9.60 6.30
CA TYR A 99 -6.23 -10.77 7.14
C TYR A 99 -5.57 -10.65 8.52
N ILE A 100 -4.27 -10.35 8.55
CA ILE A 100 -3.51 -10.19 9.79
C ILE A 100 -4.06 -9.05 10.64
N LEU A 101 -4.30 -7.88 10.05
CA LEU A 101 -4.92 -6.74 10.72
C LEU A 101 -6.32 -7.09 11.28
N GLY A 102 -7.09 -7.89 10.55
CA GLY A 102 -8.39 -8.41 11.00
C GLY A 102 -8.30 -9.35 12.20
N GLN A 103 -7.22 -10.13 12.31
CA GLN A 103 -6.98 -11.04 13.44
C GLN A 103 -6.42 -10.31 14.67
N LEU A 104 -5.42 -9.43 14.46
CA LEU A 104 -4.70 -8.76 15.54
C LEU A 104 -5.37 -7.48 16.03
N LYS A 105 -6.21 -6.84 15.20
CA LYS A 105 -6.89 -5.55 15.44
C LYS A 105 -5.98 -4.34 15.41
N ALA A 106 -6.61 -3.15 15.35
CA ALA A 106 -5.93 -1.89 15.08
C ALA A 106 -4.98 -1.39 16.18
N ASP A 107 -5.02 -1.99 17.37
CA ASP A 107 -4.21 -1.62 18.54
C ASP A 107 -3.11 -2.63 18.90
N ALA A 108 -2.92 -3.68 18.10
CA ALA A 108 -1.99 -4.77 18.37
C ALA A 108 -0.53 -4.35 18.60
N ALA A 109 -0.08 -3.29 17.94
CA ALA A 109 1.32 -2.86 17.93
C ALA A 109 1.49 -1.41 18.43
N VAL A 110 0.59 -0.91 19.27
CA VAL A 110 0.68 0.46 19.82
C VAL A 110 2.01 0.65 20.55
N TYR A 111 2.81 1.62 20.06
CA TYR A 111 4.19 1.90 20.50
C TYR A 111 5.20 0.75 20.33
N LYS A 112 4.87 -0.30 19.58
CA LYS A 112 5.76 -1.39 19.22
C LYS A 112 6.26 -1.25 17.79
N ALA A 113 7.41 -1.84 17.49
CA ALA A 113 7.87 -2.08 16.13
C ALA A 113 7.38 -3.46 15.68
N ILE A 114 7.08 -3.59 14.39
CA ILE A 114 6.75 -4.89 13.79
C ILE A 114 7.92 -5.35 12.93
N GLU A 115 8.49 -6.50 13.25
CA GLU A 115 9.32 -7.25 12.31
C GLU A 115 8.44 -8.26 11.58
N PHE A 116 8.48 -8.25 10.24
CA PHE A 116 7.83 -9.29 9.45
C PHE A 116 8.87 -10.29 8.97
N SER A 117 8.62 -11.58 9.23
CA SER A 117 9.50 -12.69 8.89
C SER A 117 8.72 -13.85 8.26
N GLY A 118 9.40 -14.95 7.94
CA GLY A 118 8.78 -16.19 7.47
C GLY A 118 8.84 -16.41 5.95
N SER A 119 8.53 -17.63 5.53
CA SER A 119 8.78 -18.10 4.16
C SER A 119 8.03 -17.31 3.08
N TYR A 120 6.89 -16.72 3.43
CA TYR A 120 6.13 -15.88 2.50
C TYR A 120 6.84 -14.54 2.26
N ILE A 121 7.37 -13.92 3.32
CA ILE A 121 8.08 -12.63 3.26
C ILE A 121 9.37 -12.71 2.44
N ASP A 122 10.09 -13.82 2.55
CA ASP A 122 11.35 -14.06 1.83
C ASP A 122 11.18 -14.02 0.31
N GLU A 123 10.03 -14.48 -0.18
CA GLU A 123 9.71 -14.54 -1.61
C GLU A 123 9.20 -13.21 -2.19
N LEU A 124 8.83 -12.23 -1.36
CA LEU A 124 8.20 -11.00 -1.84
C LEU A 124 9.16 -10.09 -2.62
N GLY A 125 8.62 -9.44 -3.65
CA GLY A 125 9.24 -8.31 -4.30
C GLY A 125 9.09 -7.02 -3.50
N VAL A 126 9.65 -5.93 -4.04
CA VAL A 126 9.60 -4.60 -3.40
C VAL A 126 8.17 -4.11 -3.23
N ALA A 127 7.32 -4.28 -4.27
CA ALA A 127 5.96 -3.77 -4.27
C ALA A 127 5.09 -4.38 -3.17
N GLU A 128 5.18 -5.70 -3.00
CA GLU A 128 4.43 -6.45 -2.00
C GLU A 128 4.92 -6.13 -0.58
N ARG A 129 6.25 -6.06 -0.37
CA ARG A 129 6.86 -5.67 0.91
C ARG A 129 6.42 -4.27 1.33
N MET A 130 6.41 -3.31 0.41
CA MET A 130 5.92 -1.96 0.66
C MET A 130 4.45 -1.97 1.08
N THR A 131 3.60 -2.80 0.47
CA THR A 131 2.18 -2.90 0.87
C THR A 131 2.04 -3.41 2.30
N ILE A 132 2.81 -4.42 2.70
CA ILE A 132 2.78 -4.99 4.07
C ILE A 132 3.27 -3.95 5.09
N CYS A 133 4.46 -3.38 4.89
CA CYS A 133 5.04 -2.39 5.79
C CYS A 133 4.20 -1.10 5.88
N ASN A 134 3.56 -0.69 4.79
CA ASN A 134 2.67 0.47 4.80
C ASN A 134 1.53 0.29 5.81
N MET A 135 0.90 -0.89 5.82
CA MET A 135 -0.25 -1.15 6.67
C MET A 135 0.12 -1.45 8.14
N ALA A 136 1.39 -1.54 8.49
CA ALA A 136 1.83 -1.73 9.88
C ALA A 136 1.27 -0.64 10.83
N VAL A 137 1.23 0.62 10.37
CA VAL A 137 0.69 1.74 11.17
C VAL A 137 -0.82 1.59 11.46
N GLU A 138 -1.54 0.82 10.65
CA GLU A 138 -2.97 0.55 10.88
C GLU A 138 -3.20 -0.45 12.03
N MET A 139 -2.13 -1.13 12.50
CA MET A 139 -2.09 -1.89 13.76
C MET A 139 -1.50 -1.07 14.92
N GLY A 140 -1.26 0.24 14.72
CA GLY A 140 -0.66 1.12 15.72
C GLY A 140 0.87 1.10 15.78
N ALA A 141 1.53 0.39 14.86
CA ALA A 141 2.98 0.21 14.87
C ALA A 141 3.74 1.54 14.75
N LYS A 142 4.82 1.66 15.51
CA LYS A 142 5.74 2.81 15.45
C LYS A 142 6.60 2.81 14.17
N THR A 143 7.01 1.62 13.75
CA THR A 143 7.76 1.34 12.53
C THR A 143 7.48 -0.12 12.12
N SER A 144 7.90 -0.48 10.91
CA SER A 144 8.04 -1.88 10.51
C SER A 144 9.43 -2.16 9.99
N TYR A 145 9.82 -3.42 9.96
CA TYR A 145 11.09 -3.91 9.44
C TYR A 145 10.89 -5.22 8.66
N ILE A 146 11.56 -5.31 7.50
CA ILE A 146 11.74 -6.55 6.75
C ILE A 146 13.21 -6.60 6.33
N LYS A 147 13.88 -7.72 6.63
CA LYS A 147 15.23 -7.98 6.15
C LYS A 147 15.28 -7.91 4.62
N PRO A 148 16.14 -7.07 4.01
CA PRO A 148 16.29 -6.99 2.56
C PRO A 148 16.68 -8.35 1.96
N ASN A 149 15.93 -8.82 0.96
CA ASN A 149 16.30 -9.98 0.14
C ASN A 149 16.99 -9.53 -1.15
N ASP A 150 17.44 -10.48 -1.98
CA ASP A 150 18.13 -10.20 -3.24
C ASP A 150 17.33 -9.30 -4.20
N LYS A 151 15.99 -9.40 -4.19
CA LYS A 151 15.12 -8.56 -5.03
C LYS A 151 15.16 -7.10 -4.57
N VAL A 152 15.15 -6.87 -3.26
CA VAL A 152 15.29 -5.53 -2.66
C VAL A 152 16.71 -5.00 -2.90
N LEU A 153 17.74 -5.80 -2.67
CA LEU A 153 19.14 -5.41 -2.89
C LEU A 153 19.40 -5.04 -4.35
N LYS A 154 18.85 -5.80 -5.30
CA LYS A 154 18.91 -5.46 -6.72
C LYS A 154 18.24 -4.11 -6.99
N TYR A 155 17.02 -3.90 -6.50
CA TYR A 155 16.29 -2.64 -6.68
C TYR A 155 17.09 -1.44 -6.14
N LEU A 156 17.73 -1.60 -4.98
CA LEU A 156 18.54 -0.55 -4.35
C LEU A 156 19.82 -0.29 -5.13
N SER A 157 20.52 -1.33 -5.60
CA SER A 157 21.80 -1.19 -6.35
C SER A 157 21.68 -0.36 -7.63
N GLU A 158 20.47 -0.30 -8.20
CA GLU A 158 20.17 0.48 -9.41
C GLU A 158 19.84 1.95 -9.09
N ARG A 159 19.69 2.32 -7.81
CA ARG A 159 19.10 3.62 -7.40
C ARG A 159 19.90 4.38 -6.35
N THR A 160 20.43 3.70 -5.33
CA THR A 160 21.19 4.35 -4.27
C THR A 160 22.68 4.18 -4.50
N ALA A 161 23.42 5.26 -4.26
CA ALA A 161 24.88 5.26 -4.23
C ALA A 161 25.43 5.32 -2.79
N HIS A 162 24.55 5.21 -1.79
CA HIS A 162 24.93 5.19 -0.39
C HIS A 162 25.44 3.81 0.01
N ASP A 163 26.57 3.77 0.71
CA ASP A 163 26.96 2.59 1.46
C ASP A 163 25.97 2.38 2.61
N PHE A 164 25.63 1.13 2.89
CA PHE A 164 24.68 0.77 3.94
C PHE A 164 25.06 -0.54 4.61
N GLU A 165 24.60 -0.67 5.85
CA GLU A 165 24.68 -1.90 6.64
C GLU A 165 23.28 -2.50 6.75
N ILE A 166 23.20 -3.83 6.57
CA ILE A 166 21.96 -4.57 6.81
C ILE A 166 22.01 -5.03 8.26
N HIS A 167 21.19 -4.44 9.10
CA HIS A 167 21.03 -4.91 10.47
C HIS A 167 20.12 -6.12 10.51
N GLU A 168 20.53 -7.16 11.21
CA GLU A 168 19.76 -8.39 11.38
C GLU A 168 19.40 -8.55 12.85
N THR A 169 18.33 -9.30 13.10
CA THR A 169 17.94 -9.64 14.46
C THR A 169 18.88 -10.72 14.98
N ASP A 170 19.48 -10.49 16.14
CA ASP A 170 20.40 -11.43 16.78
C ASP A 170 19.69 -12.76 17.11
N ASP A 171 20.42 -13.88 17.04
CA ASP A 171 19.86 -15.22 17.29
C ASP A 171 19.29 -15.39 18.71
N ASP A 172 19.78 -14.62 19.69
CA ASP A 172 19.34 -14.63 21.08
C ASP A 172 18.36 -13.49 21.42
N PHE A 173 17.89 -12.74 20.42
CA PHE A 173 16.89 -11.69 20.63
C PHE A 173 15.53 -12.28 21.01
N GLU A 174 14.97 -11.81 22.13
CA GLU A 174 13.63 -12.20 22.58
C GLU A 174 12.59 -11.16 22.16
N TYR A 175 11.74 -11.53 21.19
CA TYR A 175 10.59 -10.71 20.83
C TYR A 175 9.61 -10.58 22.00
N SER A 176 8.99 -9.41 22.12
CA SER A 176 7.94 -9.20 23.14
C SER A 176 6.71 -10.08 22.87
N GLU A 177 6.38 -10.30 21.59
CA GLU A 177 5.31 -11.19 21.13
C GLU A 177 5.68 -11.76 19.75
N THR A 178 5.23 -12.98 19.47
CA THR A 178 5.35 -13.61 18.15
C THR A 178 3.98 -14.12 17.70
N HIS A 179 3.55 -13.70 16.52
CA HIS A 179 2.32 -14.17 15.87
C HIS A 179 2.68 -14.92 14.59
N VAL A 180 2.27 -16.18 14.50
CA VAL A 180 2.57 -17.05 13.34
C VAL A 180 1.31 -17.24 12.50
N PHE A 181 1.42 -16.98 11.20
CA PHE A 181 0.33 -17.11 10.23
C PHE A 181 0.72 -18.03 9.07
N ASP A 182 -0.15 -18.99 8.73
CA ASP A 182 -0.09 -19.72 7.45
C ASP A 182 -1.12 -19.14 6.47
N VAL A 183 -0.63 -18.59 5.36
CA VAL A 183 -1.47 -17.96 4.33
C VAL A 183 -1.79 -18.88 3.15
N SER A 184 -1.44 -20.17 3.25
CA SER A 184 -1.62 -21.13 2.13
C SER A 184 -3.07 -21.31 1.73
N ASN A 185 -4.01 -21.25 2.68
CA ASN A 185 -5.46 -21.38 2.43
C ASN A 185 -6.20 -20.03 2.47
N LEU A 186 -5.47 -18.92 2.36
CA LEU A 186 -6.07 -17.59 2.43
C LEU A 186 -6.96 -17.33 1.21
N SER A 187 -8.13 -16.75 1.43
CA SER A 187 -9.02 -16.22 0.38
C SER A 187 -8.80 -14.72 0.20
N PRO A 188 -9.28 -14.09 -0.89
CA PRO A 188 -9.25 -12.63 -0.99
C PRO A 188 -10.01 -11.99 0.19
N GLN A 189 -9.49 -10.87 0.68
CA GLN A 189 -9.99 -10.22 1.90
C GLN A 189 -10.58 -8.84 1.58
N LEU A 190 -11.48 -8.41 2.45
CA LEU A 190 -12.18 -7.13 2.35
C LEU A 190 -12.29 -6.49 3.73
N ALA A 191 -11.71 -5.30 3.91
CA ALA A 191 -12.01 -4.48 5.09
C ALA A 191 -13.30 -3.70 4.82
N VAL A 192 -14.34 -3.98 5.60
CA VAL A 192 -15.65 -3.34 5.44
C VAL A 192 -15.74 -2.07 6.31
N PRO A 193 -16.56 -1.07 5.93
CA PRO A 193 -16.68 0.15 6.71
C PRO A 193 -17.11 -0.12 8.17
N HIS A 194 -16.74 0.70 9.13
CA HIS A 194 -15.93 1.93 9.03
C HIS A 194 -14.57 1.80 9.74
N SER A 195 -14.03 0.57 9.80
CA SER A 195 -12.74 0.31 10.42
C SER A 195 -11.86 -0.57 9.53
N VAL A 196 -10.55 -0.33 9.59
CA VAL A 196 -9.54 -1.02 8.79
C VAL A 196 -9.34 -2.48 9.24
N ASP A 197 -9.64 -2.78 10.50
CA ASP A 197 -9.56 -4.11 11.13
C ASP A 197 -10.88 -4.89 11.15
N ASN A 198 -11.91 -4.35 10.48
CA ASN A 198 -13.18 -5.03 10.26
C ASN A 198 -13.12 -5.85 8.96
N VAL A 199 -12.35 -6.94 8.98
CA VAL A 199 -11.97 -7.70 7.79
C VAL A 199 -12.74 -9.01 7.68
N TYR A 200 -13.25 -9.27 6.48
CA TYR A 200 -13.96 -10.50 6.12
C TYR A 200 -13.36 -11.09 4.85
N LYS A 201 -13.59 -12.40 4.64
CA LYS A 201 -13.37 -13.01 3.33
C LYS A 201 -14.33 -12.38 2.34
N ILE A 202 -13.86 -12.09 1.12
CA ILE A 202 -14.71 -11.43 0.12
C ILE A 202 -15.94 -12.26 -0.25
N GLU A 203 -15.82 -13.60 -0.21
CA GLU A 203 -16.90 -14.55 -0.52
C GLU A 203 -18.03 -14.56 0.52
N ASP A 204 -17.75 -14.13 1.75
CA ASP A 204 -18.73 -14.06 2.84
C ASP A 204 -19.53 -12.74 2.82
N VAL A 205 -19.11 -11.78 1.98
CA VAL A 205 -19.74 -10.46 1.87
C VAL A 205 -20.79 -10.48 0.77
N LYS A 206 -21.97 -9.93 1.07
CA LYS A 206 -23.06 -9.84 0.09
C LYS A 206 -22.63 -9.05 -1.15
N LYS A 207 -23.30 -9.28 -2.28
CA LYS A 207 -23.16 -8.45 -3.48
C LYS A 207 -23.63 -7.03 -3.20
N ILE A 208 -22.68 -6.16 -2.86
CA ILE A 208 -22.90 -4.74 -2.58
C ILE A 208 -22.59 -3.97 -3.85
N LYS A 209 -23.54 -3.19 -4.35
CA LYS A 209 -23.34 -2.29 -5.50
C LYS A 209 -22.14 -1.37 -5.26
N VAL A 210 -21.33 -1.17 -6.29
CA VAL A 210 -20.16 -0.27 -6.25
C VAL A 210 -20.39 0.90 -7.19
N ASP A 211 -20.37 2.12 -6.66
CA ASP A 211 -20.48 3.34 -7.46
C ASP A 211 -19.09 3.81 -7.94
N GLN A 212 -18.06 3.67 -7.10
CA GLN A 212 -16.68 3.99 -7.44
C GLN A 212 -15.71 2.86 -7.09
N ALA A 213 -14.80 2.55 -8.00
CA ALA A 213 -13.62 1.73 -7.78
C ALA A 213 -12.36 2.60 -7.87
N PHE A 214 -11.43 2.46 -6.93
CA PHE A 214 -10.20 3.26 -6.91
C PHE A 214 -8.93 2.42 -6.73
N ILE A 215 -8.08 2.41 -7.76
CA ILE A 215 -6.76 1.77 -7.76
C ILE A 215 -5.69 2.86 -7.74
N GLY A 216 -4.88 2.92 -6.68
CA GLY A 216 -3.85 3.95 -6.54
C GLY A 216 -3.35 4.09 -5.10
N SER A 217 -2.75 5.24 -4.80
CA SER A 217 -2.13 5.55 -3.50
C SER A 217 -0.85 4.72 -3.21
N CYS A 218 -0.36 4.80 -1.98
CA CYS A 218 0.88 4.15 -1.52
C CYS A 218 0.77 2.61 -1.38
N THR A 219 -0.43 2.04 -1.42
CA THR A 219 -0.68 0.59 -1.23
C THR A 219 -1.19 -0.15 -2.47
N GLY A 220 -1.57 0.56 -3.52
CA GLY A 220 -2.24 -0.05 -4.66
C GLY A 220 -2.08 0.69 -5.98
N GLY A 221 -0.99 1.45 -6.12
CA GLY A 221 -0.70 2.27 -7.30
C GLY A 221 0.60 1.94 -8.02
N ARG A 222 1.29 0.86 -7.67
CA ARG A 222 2.54 0.44 -8.32
C ARG A 222 2.27 -0.25 -9.66
N LEU A 223 3.34 -0.51 -10.42
CA LEU A 223 3.21 -1.09 -11.77
C LEU A 223 2.55 -2.47 -11.72
N GLU A 224 2.89 -3.27 -10.71
CA GLU A 224 2.33 -4.58 -10.43
C GLU A 224 0.83 -4.49 -10.15
N ASP A 225 0.39 -3.50 -9.36
CA ASP A 225 -1.02 -3.27 -9.04
C ASP A 225 -1.83 -2.92 -10.30
N ILE A 226 -1.29 -2.02 -11.14
CA ILE A 226 -1.91 -1.62 -12.41
C ILE A 226 -1.93 -2.80 -13.39
N LYS A 227 -0.88 -3.62 -13.40
CA LYS A 227 -0.81 -4.83 -14.23
C LYS A 227 -1.89 -5.84 -13.87
N GLU A 228 -2.18 -6.04 -12.59
CA GLU A 228 -3.28 -6.92 -12.16
C GLU A 228 -4.64 -6.39 -12.61
N ALA A 229 -4.87 -5.08 -12.49
CA ALA A 229 -6.07 -4.46 -13.03
C ALA A 229 -6.19 -4.66 -14.55
N TYR A 230 -5.09 -4.47 -15.28
CA TYR A 230 -5.01 -4.71 -16.73
C TYR A 230 -5.36 -6.16 -17.07
N LYS A 231 -4.80 -7.15 -16.39
CA LYS A 231 -5.10 -8.58 -16.65
C LYS A 231 -6.60 -8.89 -16.52
N ILE A 232 -7.27 -8.26 -15.57
CA ILE A 232 -8.71 -8.49 -15.31
C ILE A 232 -9.60 -7.81 -16.35
N LEU A 233 -9.22 -6.60 -16.77
CA LEU A 233 -10.08 -5.70 -17.55
C LEU A 233 -9.74 -5.65 -19.06
N ASN A 234 -8.59 -6.16 -19.48
CA ASN A 234 -8.17 -6.11 -20.87
C ASN A 234 -9.19 -6.77 -21.81
N GLY A 235 -9.63 -6.03 -22.83
CA GLY A 235 -10.64 -6.48 -23.78
C GLY A 235 -12.08 -6.49 -23.24
N LYS A 236 -12.31 -5.99 -22.02
CA LYS A 236 -13.63 -5.91 -21.36
C LYS A 236 -14.06 -4.44 -21.18
N LYS A 237 -15.27 -4.23 -20.67
CA LYS A 237 -15.80 -2.91 -20.29
C LYS A 237 -16.26 -2.95 -18.84
N ILE A 238 -15.89 -1.95 -18.05
CA ILE A 238 -16.39 -1.81 -16.68
C ILE A 238 -17.92 -1.63 -16.67
N HIS A 239 -18.55 -1.93 -15.55
CA HIS A 239 -19.99 -1.79 -15.39
C HIS A 239 -20.43 -0.32 -15.60
N PRO A 240 -21.51 -0.04 -16.35
CA PRO A 240 -21.90 1.33 -16.73
C PRO A 240 -22.24 2.23 -15.53
N ASP A 241 -22.67 1.65 -14.41
CA ASP A 241 -22.99 2.39 -13.18
C ASP A 241 -21.79 2.53 -12.22
N THR A 242 -20.59 2.12 -12.64
CA THR A 242 -19.39 2.15 -11.81
C THR A 242 -18.28 2.94 -12.48
N ARG A 243 -17.73 3.93 -11.77
CA ARG A 243 -16.53 4.65 -12.23
C ARG A 243 -15.26 4.01 -11.68
N LEU A 244 -14.32 3.68 -12.55
CA LEU A 244 -12.99 3.22 -12.16
C LEU A 244 -11.99 4.35 -12.30
N ILE A 245 -11.32 4.70 -11.20
CA ILE A 245 -10.26 5.70 -11.15
C ILE A 245 -8.93 4.99 -10.91
N VAL A 246 -7.94 5.25 -11.75
CA VAL A 246 -6.59 4.68 -11.64
C VAL A 246 -5.56 5.80 -11.49
N ILE A 247 -4.83 5.80 -10.38
CA ILE A 247 -3.84 6.84 -10.05
C ILE A 247 -2.52 6.15 -9.76
N PRO A 248 -1.58 6.18 -10.72
CA PRO A 248 -0.24 5.64 -10.52
C PRO A 248 0.45 6.28 -9.33
N ALA A 249 1.20 5.49 -8.57
CA ALA A 249 1.87 5.94 -7.35
C ALA A 249 2.98 6.96 -7.65
N SER A 250 3.56 6.93 -8.85
CA SER A 250 4.58 7.87 -9.31
C SER A 250 4.53 8.10 -10.82
N THR A 251 5.23 9.13 -11.28
CA THR A 251 5.45 9.36 -12.72
C THR A 251 6.29 8.26 -13.36
N GLU A 252 7.24 7.67 -12.64
CA GLU A 252 8.01 6.53 -13.14
C GLU A 252 7.08 5.33 -13.38
N VAL A 253 6.22 5.00 -12.41
CA VAL A 253 5.20 3.95 -12.56
C VAL A 253 4.28 4.26 -13.73
N TYR A 254 3.82 5.51 -13.85
CA TYR A 254 2.91 5.90 -14.92
C TYR A 254 3.55 5.72 -16.31
N GLN A 255 4.78 6.18 -16.50
CA GLN A 255 5.52 6.00 -17.75
C GLN A 255 5.73 4.52 -18.09
N ASN A 256 6.06 3.71 -17.09
CA ASN A 256 6.18 2.27 -17.29
C ASN A 256 4.83 1.62 -17.67
N ALA A 257 3.73 2.02 -17.03
CA ALA A 257 2.39 1.52 -17.38
C ALA A 257 1.97 1.91 -18.81
N ILE A 258 2.33 3.11 -19.27
CA ILE A 258 2.14 3.54 -20.67
C ILE A 258 2.96 2.64 -21.61
N LYS A 259 4.25 2.45 -21.30
CA LYS A 259 5.16 1.64 -22.13
C LYS A 259 4.69 0.19 -22.31
N HIS A 260 4.06 -0.39 -21.29
CA HIS A 260 3.49 -1.74 -21.35
C HIS A 260 2.10 -1.81 -21.99
N GLY A 261 1.50 -0.67 -22.36
CA GLY A 261 0.15 -0.61 -22.94
C GLY A 261 -0.99 -0.74 -21.93
N TYR A 262 -0.69 -0.81 -20.62
CA TYR A 262 -1.71 -0.98 -19.58
C TYR A 262 -2.67 0.20 -19.52
N VAL A 263 -2.13 1.43 -19.66
CA VAL A 263 -2.94 2.65 -19.63
C VAL A 263 -3.95 2.66 -20.77
N GLN A 264 -3.51 2.36 -21.99
CA GLN A 264 -4.38 2.32 -23.17
C GLN A 264 -5.52 1.31 -23.00
N SER A 265 -5.19 0.08 -22.61
CA SER A 265 -6.17 -0.99 -22.41
C SER A 265 -7.16 -0.68 -21.27
N LEU A 266 -6.68 -0.11 -20.15
CA LEU A 266 -7.55 0.27 -19.04
C LEU A 266 -8.47 1.45 -19.41
N MET A 267 -7.99 2.43 -20.18
CA MET A 267 -8.85 3.50 -20.72
C MET A 267 -9.89 2.94 -21.69
N GLU A 268 -9.51 1.99 -22.55
CA GLU A 268 -10.46 1.28 -23.40
C GLU A 268 -11.50 0.52 -22.58
N ALA A 269 -11.14 -0.03 -21.42
CA ALA A 269 -12.11 -0.65 -20.51
C ALA A 269 -13.05 0.35 -19.83
N GLY A 270 -12.77 1.66 -19.89
CA GLY A 270 -13.56 2.73 -19.29
C GLY A 270 -12.94 3.36 -18.04
N ALA A 271 -11.69 3.02 -17.69
CA ALA A 271 -11.00 3.62 -16.56
C ALA A 271 -10.61 5.08 -16.83
N THR A 272 -10.67 5.91 -15.78
CA THR A 272 -10.18 7.29 -15.80
C THR A 272 -8.83 7.36 -15.07
N PHE A 273 -7.83 7.92 -15.75
CA PHE A 273 -6.52 8.19 -15.15
C PHE A 273 -6.39 9.63 -14.69
N THR A 274 -5.68 9.87 -13.58
CA THR A 274 -5.28 11.21 -13.15
C THR A 274 -3.77 11.32 -12.93
N ALA A 275 -3.31 12.53 -12.60
CA ALA A 275 -1.91 12.76 -12.28
C ALA A 275 -1.47 11.92 -11.06
N PRO A 276 -0.23 11.40 -11.04
CA PRO A 276 0.28 10.62 -9.91
C PRO A 276 0.17 11.36 -8.58
N GLY A 277 -0.27 10.66 -7.53
CA GLY A 277 -0.46 11.26 -6.21
C GLY A 277 -1.38 10.43 -5.30
N CYS A 278 -1.77 11.04 -4.18
CA CYS A 278 -2.58 10.37 -3.16
C CYS A 278 -4.09 10.58 -3.31
N GLY A 279 -4.59 11.46 -4.18
CA GLY A 279 -6.03 11.69 -4.29
C GLY A 279 -6.79 10.43 -4.73
N PRO A 280 -8.04 10.17 -4.29
CA PRO A 280 -8.79 10.85 -3.23
C PRO A 280 -8.53 10.32 -1.80
N CYS A 281 -7.42 9.61 -1.54
CA CYS A 281 -7.14 8.90 -0.26
C CYS A 281 -7.34 9.75 1.01
N LEU A 282 -7.08 11.06 0.94
CA LEU A 282 -7.22 12.00 2.05
C LEU A 282 -8.41 12.97 1.88
N GLY A 283 -9.38 12.62 1.02
CA GLY A 283 -10.50 13.50 0.70
C GLY A 283 -10.08 14.67 -0.22
N THR A 284 -9.07 14.46 -1.06
CA THR A 284 -8.48 15.50 -1.90
C THR A 284 -8.56 15.14 -3.39
N HIS A 285 -9.33 15.90 -4.17
CA HIS A 285 -9.37 15.88 -5.65
C HIS A 285 -9.66 14.49 -6.27
N ALA A 286 -9.86 14.44 -7.59
CA ALA A 286 -9.78 13.21 -8.40
C ALA A 286 -10.67 12.01 -8.02
N GLY A 287 -11.82 12.23 -7.35
CA GLY A 287 -12.79 11.14 -7.09
C GLY A 287 -13.42 11.16 -5.70
N LEU A 288 -13.89 12.33 -5.24
CA LEU A 288 -14.60 12.43 -3.97
C LEU A 288 -15.87 11.57 -4.00
N ILE A 289 -16.16 10.92 -2.88
CA ILE A 289 -17.33 10.06 -2.71
C ILE A 289 -18.47 10.88 -2.12
N ALA A 290 -19.63 10.84 -2.77
CA ALA A 290 -20.83 11.51 -2.32
C ALA A 290 -21.51 10.77 -1.15
N ASP A 291 -22.52 11.41 -0.56
CA ASP A 291 -23.35 10.76 0.45
C ASP A 291 -24.00 9.48 -0.11
N LYS A 292 -23.97 8.39 0.68
CA LYS A 292 -24.53 7.06 0.36
C LYS A 292 -23.87 6.30 -0.79
N GLU A 293 -22.85 6.86 -1.46
CA GLU A 293 -22.07 6.13 -2.46
C GLU A 293 -21.18 5.08 -1.80
N VAL A 294 -20.99 3.96 -2.50
CA VAL A 294 -20.07 2.89 -2.14
C VAL A 294 -18.80 2.98 -2.98
N CYS A 295 -17.66 3.02 -2.31
CA CYS A 295 -16.34 2.97 -2.90
C CYS A 295 -15.61 1.67 -2.49
N ILE A 296 -15.08 0.93 -3.45
CA ILE A 296 -14.07 -0.12 -3.18
C ILE A 296 -12.70 0.38 -3.64
N THR A 297 -11.68 0.24 -2.80
CA THR A 297 -10.40 0.90 -3.02
C THR A 297 -9.20 0.07 -2.58
N ALA A 298 -8.08 0.23 -3.31
CA ALA A 298 -6.78 -0.35 -2.97
C ALA A 298 -5.95 0.52 -2.00
N THR A 299 -6.57 1.53 -1.35
CA THR A 299 -5.93 2.34 -0.31
C THR A 299 -5.93 1.65 1.06
N ASN A 300 -5.49 2.36 2.11
CA ASN A 300 -5.23 1.81 3.44
C ASN A 300 -6.23 2.25 4.54
N ARG A 301 -7.16 3.18 4.27
CA ARG A 301 -8.08 3.69 5.31
C ARG A 301 -9.52 3.86 4.79
N ASN A 302 -10.49 3.50 5.63
CA ASN A 302 -11.92 3.52 5.33
C ASN A 302 -12.80 4.26 6.37
N PHE A 303 -12.19 5.12 7.19
CA PHE A 303 -12.92 5.90 8.19
C PHE A 303 -13.98 6.82 7.58
N PRO A 304 -15.04 7.20 8.30
CA PRO A 304 -16.06 8.13 7.80
C PRO A 304 -15.42 9.45 7.36
N GLY A 305 -15.78 9.95 6.17
CA GLY A 305 -15.24 11.20 5.61
C GLY A 305 -13.85 11.07 4.97
N ARG A 306 -13.27 9.87 4.93
CA ARG A 306 -11.90 9.67 4.44
C ARG A 306 -11.69 10.05 2.98
N MET A 307 -12.69 9.84 2.13
CA MET A 307 -12.64 10.14 0.69
C MET A 307 -13.72 11.14 0.24
N GLY A 308 -14.31 11.91 1.16
CA GLY A 308 -15.41 12.81 0.83
C GLY A 308 -16.47 12.86 1.94
N SER A 309 -17.71 12.46 1.62
CA SER A 309 -18.82 12.48 2.56
C SER A 309 -18.59 11.55 3.77
N THR A 310 -19.07 11.96 4.94
CA THR A 310 -19.14 11.09 6.13
C THR A 310 -20.16 9.97 5.99
N GLY A 311 -21.13 10.09 5.08
CA GLY A 311 -22.10 9.04 4.74
C GLY A 311 -21.67 8.11 3.61
N ALA A 312 -20.44 8.26 3.10
CA ALA A 312 -19.85 7.34 2.14
C ALA A 312 -19.45 6.01 2.80
N GLN A 313 -19.55 4.90 2.07
CA GLN A 313 -19.06 3.59 2.50
C GLN A 313 -17.81 3.21 1.72
N ILE A 314 -16.70 2.98 2.42
CA ILE A 314 -15.40 2.68 1.81
C ILE A 314 -14.97 1.26 2.19
N TYR A 315 -14.70 0.43 1.19
CA TYR A 315 -14.25 -0.94 1.35
C TYR A 315 -12.80 -1.05 0.87
N LEU A 316 -11.91 -1.66 1.66
CA LEU A 316 -10.50 -1.84 1.29
C LEU A 316 -10.28 -3.25 0.74
N ALA A 317 -9.64 -3.36 -0.41
CA ALA A 317 -9.35 -4.65 -1.05
C ALA A 317 -8.03 -4.60 -1.83
N SER A 318 -7.58 -5.74 -2.33
CA SER A 318 -6.48 -5.80 -3.31
C SER A 318 -6.85 -5.10 -4.63
N PRO A 319 -5.87 -4.56 -5.40
CA PRO A 319 -6.11 -3.95 -6.71
C PRO A 319 -6.89 -4.86 -7.67
N ALA A 320 -6.62 -6.17 -7.60
CA ALA A 320 -7.33 -7.18 -8.38
C ALA A 320 -8.82 -7.27 -8.00
N SER A 321 -9.14 -7.31 -6.70
CA SER A 321 -10.51 -7.30 -6.21
C SER A 321 -11.25 -6.00 -6.55
N VAL A 322 -10.55 -4.85 -6.53
CA VAL A 322 -11.10 -3.56 -6.97
C VAL A 322 -11.44 -3.59 -8.46
N ALA A 323 -10.54 -4.12 -9.30
CA ALA A 323 -10.78 -4.23 -10.74
C ALA A 323 -11.94 -5.20 -11.06
N ALA A 324 -12.02 -6.33 -10.35
CA ALA A 324 -13.14 -7.27 -10.48
C ALA A 324 -14.48 -6.63 -10.10
N ALA A 325 -14.51 -5.88 -9.00
CA ALA A 325 -15.72 -5.16 -8.59
C ALA A 325 -16.11 -4.04 -9.57
N ALA A 326 -15.13 -3.36 -10.17
CA ALA A 326 -15.37 -2.38 -11.23
C ALA A 326 -15.99 -3.02 -12.49
N LEU A 327 -15.51 -4.23 -12.85
CA LEU A 327 -16.06 -5.00 -13.96
C LEU A 327 -17.52 -5.42 -13.71
N MET A 328 -17.81 -5.92 -12.51
CA MET A 328 -19.11 -6.50 -12.18
C MET A 328 -20.14 -5.48 -11.68
N GLY A 329 -19.71 -4.29 -11.26
CA GLY A 329 -20.55 -3.26 -10.66
C GLY A 329 -20.98 -3.53 -9.21
N HIS A 330 -20.44 -4.59 -8.61
CA HIS A 330 -20.65 -4.95 -7.22
C HIS A 330 -19.43 -5.67 -6.65
N ILE A 331 -19.29 -5.69 -5.32
CA ILE A 331 -18.24 -6.47 -4.65
C ILE A 331 -18.39 -7.94 -5.03
N THR A 332 -17.30 -8.55 -5.48
CA THR A 332 -17.27 -9.91 -6.03
C THR A 332 -15.94 -10.57 -5.72
N ASP A 333 -15.92 -11.89 -5.66
CA ASP A 333 -14.67 -12.64 -5.56
C ASP A 333 -13.92 -12.59 -6.90
N VAL A 334 -12.71 -12.06 -6.89
CA VAL A 334 -11.86 -11.95 -8.08
C VAL A 334 -11.53 -13.32 -8.70
N ARG A 335 -11.52 -14.39 -7.91
CA ARG A 335 -11.24 -15.75 -8.39
C ARG A 335 -12.31 -16.24 -9.37
N GLU A 336 -13.56 -15.78 -9.25
CA GLU A 336 -14.63 -16.09 -10.19
C GLU A 336 -14.34 -15.47 -11.57
N VAL A 337 -13.92 -14.20 -11.57
CA VAL A 337 -13.58 -13.45 -12.78
C VAL A 337 -12.34 -14.00 -13.49
N ILE A 338 -11.33 -14.45 -12.72
CA ILE A 338 -10.11 -15.06 -13.27
C ILE A 338 -10.43 -16.41 -13.94
N LYS A 339 -11.21 -17.28 -13.27
CA LYS A 339 -11.60 -18.59 -13.82
C LYS A 339 -12.37 -18.45 -15.14
N GLU A 340 -13.28 -17.49 -15.22
CA GLU A 340 -14.01 -17.20 -16.46
C GLU A 340 -13.08 -16.75 -17.59
N ALA A 341 -12.04 -15.97 -17.30
CA ALA A 341 -11.07 -15.55 -18.30
C ALA A 341 -10.23 -16.73 -18.83
N GLU A 342 -9.80 -17.64 -17.94
CA GLU A 342 -9.02 -18.83 -18.30
C GLU A 342 -9.82 -19.84 -19.14
N GLN A 343 -11.14 -19.92 -18.95
CA GLN A 343 -12.01 -20.80 -19.74
C GLN A 343 -12.31 -20.28 -21.15
N ASN A 344 -12.16 -18.96 -21.37
CA ASN A 344 -12.48 -18.29 -22.63
C ASN A 344 -11.24 -17.98 -23.50
N ALA A 345 -10.03 -18.35 -23.05
CA ALA A 345 -8.75 -18.13 -23.73
C ALA A 345 -8.26 -19.38 -24.48
#